data_AF-A0A2D9REE1-F1
#
_entry.id   AF-A0A2D9REE1-F1
#
_cell.length_a   1.000
_cell.length_b   1.000
_cell.length_c   1.000
_cell.angle_alpha   90.00
_cell.angle_beta   90.00
_cell.angle_gamma   90.00
#
_symmetry.space_group_name_H-M   'P 1'
#
loop_
_entity.id
_entity.type
_entity.pdbx_description
1 polymer ?
#
loop_
_entity_poly.entity_id
_entity_poly.type
_entity_poly.pdbx_seq_one_letter_code
_entity_poly.pdbx_strand_id
1 'polypeptide(L)'
;MTFATSGNLPKPLDPTIQEFVAHLEGEGERLKKLMGEDMTTRRKIAEMVREKFSRSGPVMASVIDMTLAESGLKLRVYEPETITAPGCMLYLHGGGWVMFSINTHDRLMREYAHRAGCVVVGLDYSLAPE
;
A
#
# COMPACT_ATOMS: atom_id res chain seq x y z
N MET A 1 -11.20 19.50 -9.28
CA MET A 1 -10.54 18.53 -10.18
C MET A 1 -11.40 17.28 -10.18
N THR A 2 -12.26 17.15 -11.18
CA THR A 2 -13.29 16.10 -11.26
C THR A 2 -12.63 14.84 -11.81
N PHE A 3 -12.51 13.80 -11.01
CA PHE A 3 -12.13 12.48 -11.53
C PHE A 3 -13.28 11.98 -12.39
N ALA A 4 -13.04 11.81 -13.68
CA ALA A 4 -14.01 11.28 -14.63
C ALA A 4 -14.44 9.89 -14.18
N THR A 5 -15.71 9.77 -13.77
CA THR A 5 -16.43 8.50 -13.70
C THR A 5 -16.60 7.96 -15.11
N SER A 6 -16.35 6.66 -15.29
CA SER A 6 -16.74 5.85 -16.46
C SER A 6 -16.33 6.41 -17.84
N GLY A 7 -15.13 6.06 -18.32
CA GLY A 7 -14.73 6.36 -19.69
C GLY A 7 -13.71 5.37 -20.23
N ASN A 8 -14.21 4.32 -20.90
CA ASN A 8 -13.48 3.37 -21.76
C ASN A 8 -12.09 2.91 -21.28
N LEU A 9 -12.08 1.87 -20.44
CA LEU A 9 -10.89 1.01 -20.33
C LEU A 9 -10.62 0.38 -21.71
N PRO A 10 -9.37 0.36 -22.21
CA PRO A 10 -9.04 -0.29 -23.48
C PRO A 10 -9.41 -1.77 -23.43
N LYS A 11 -10.07 -2.27 -24.48
CA LYS A 11 -10.60 -3.63 -24.54
C LYS A 11 -9.76 -4.56 -25.44
N PRO A 12 -9.65 -5.85 -25.08
CA PRO A 12 -10.18 -6.45 -23.85
C PRO A 12 -9.15 -6.46 -22.72
N LEU A 13 -9.58 -6.06 -21.51
CA LEU A 13 -8.85 -6.33 -20.27
C LEU A 13 -8.83 -7.84 -19.98
N ASP A 14 -7.87 -8.31 -19.20
CA ASP A 14 -7.88 -9.67 -18.66
C ASP A 14 -9.20 -9.93 -17.88
N PRO A 15 -9.87 -11.09 -18.06
CA PRO A 15 -11.15 -11.38 -17.41
C PRO A 15 -11.10 -11.23 -15.88
N THR A 16 -10.01 -11.64 -15.24
CA THR A 16 -9.83 -11.53 -13.78
C THR A 16 -9.78 -10.08 -13.34
N ILE A 17 -9.14 -9.23 -14.15
CA ILE A 17 -9.08 -7.79 -13.90
C ILE A 17 -10.45 -7.15 -14.09
N GLN A 18 -11.26 -7.63 -15.05
CA GLN A 18 -12.63 -7.14 -15.22
C GLN A 18 -13.50 -7.45 -14.00
N GLU A 19 -13.43 -8.68 -13.49
CA GLU A 19 -14.15 -9.09 -12.26
C GLU A 19 -13.72 -8.25 -11.05
N PHE A 20 -12.41 -8.03 -10.92
CA PHE A 20 -11.86 -7.19 -9.85
C PHE A 20 -12.36 -5.75 -9.93
N VAL A 21 -12.38 -5.15 -11.13
CA VAL A 21 -12.90 -3.79 -11.33
C VAL A 21 -14.38 -3.72 -10.97
N ALA A 22 -15.20 -4.67 -11.43
CA ALA A 22 -16.62 -4.70 -11.12
C ALA A 22 -16.88 -4.82 -9.60
N HIS A 23 -16.08 -5.63 -8.90
CA HIS A 23 -16.15 -5.73 -7.43
C HIS A 23 -15.81 -4.39 -6.75
N LEU A 24 -14.73 -3.73 -7.20
CA LEU A 24 -14.30 -2.45 -6.64
C LEU A 24 -15.29 -1.31 -6.91
N GLU A 25 -15.95 -1.28 -8.06
CA GLU A 25 -16.96 -0.26 -8.37
C GLU A 25 -18.15 -0.34 -7.39
N GLY A 26 -18.63 -1.55 -7.11
CA GLY A 26 -19.71 -1.77 -6.14
C GLY A 26 -19.34 -1.34 -4.71
N GLU A 27 -18.12 -1.61 -4.27
CA GLU A 27 -17.62 -1.14 -2.97
C GLU A 27 -17.34 0.37 -2.96
N GLY A 28 -16.82 0.91 -4.05
CA GLY A 28 -16.51 2.33 -4.22
C GLY A 28 -17.72 3.21 -4.00
N GLU A 29 -18.90 2.82 -4.49
CA GLU A 29 -20.15 3.57 -4.25
C GLU A 29 -20.62 3.54 -2.79
N ARG A 30 -20.38 2.43 -2.07
CA ARG A 30 -20.63 2.37 -0.62
C ARG A 30 -19.67 3.30 0.14
N LEU A 31 -18.41 3.31 -0.26
CA LEU A 31 -17.33 4.05 0.42
C LEU A 31 -17.38 5.55 0.13
N LYS A 32 -17.79 5.98 -1.06
CA LYS A 32 -18.02 7.40 -1.39
C LYS A 32 -18.96 8.08 -0.40
N LYS A 33 -19.97 7.35 0.10
CA LYS A 33 -20.91 7.86 1.12
C LYS A 33 -20.27 8.03 2.50
N LEU A 34 -19.19 7.31 2.77
CA LEU A 34 -18.41 7.40 4.02
C LEU A 34 -17.30 8.45 3.92
N MET A 35 -16.80 8.72 2.71
CA MET A 35 -15.75 9.70 2.46
C MET A 35 -16.25 11.11 2.79
N GLY A 36 -15.96 11.55 4.02
CA GLY A 36 -16.17 12.94 4.46
C GLY A 36 -15.38 13.95 3.63
N GLU A 37 -15.61 15.23 3.91
CA GLU A 37 -14.95 16.32 3.19
C GLU A 37 -13.48 16.51 3.59
N ASP A 38 -13.12 16.19 4.84
CA ASP A 38 -11.76 16.39 5.36
C ASP A 38 -10.78 15.25 4.99
N MET A 39 -9.50 15.62 4.85
CA MET A 39 -8.46 14.69 4.42
C MET A 39 -8.12 13.63 5.45
N THR A 40 -8.26 13.92 6.74
CA THR A 40 -8.00 12.95 7.81
C THR A 40 -8.99 11.79 7.72
N THR A 41 -10.27 12.08 7.55
CA THR A 41 -11.32 11.08 7.36
C THR A 41 -11.09 10.27 6.10
N ARG A 42 -10.74 10.93 4.98
CA ARG A 42 -10.43 10.24 3.72
C ARG A 42 -9.25 9.28 3.85
N ARG A 43 -8.15 9.68 4.50
CA ARG A 43 -6.99 8.83 4.76
C ARG A 43 -7.37 7.61 5.59
N LYS A 44 -8.12 7.80 6.69
CA LYS A 44 -8.59 6.71 7.56
C LYS A 44 -9.46 5.69 6.81
N ILE A 45 -10.37 6.16 5.97
CA ILE A 45 -11.23 5.27 5.17
C ILE A 45 -10.39 4.53 4.13
N ALA A 46 -9.48 5.21 3.44
CA ALA A 46 -8.63 4.59 2.44
C ALA A 46 -7.73 3.49 3.05
N GLU A 47 -7.19 3.73 4.26
CA GLU A 47 -6.48 2.74 5.06
C GLU A 47 -7.35 1.51 5.35
N MET A 48 -8.54 1.71 5.91
CA MET A 48 -9.48 0.64 6.24
C MET A 48 -9.87 -0.20 5.02
N VAL A 49 -10.12 0.46 3.87
CA VAL A 49 -10.46 -0.20 2.61
C VAL A 49 -9.29 -1.03 2.08
N ARG A 50 -8.05 -0.58 2.31
CA ARG A 50 -6.85 -1.30 1.89
C ARG A 50 -6.41 -2.40 2.83
N GLU A 51 -6.84 -2.37 4.08
CA GLU A 51 -6.49 -3.38 5.08
C GLU A 51 -6.74 -4.82 4.59
N LYS A 52 -7.87 -5.07 3.92
CA LYS A 52 -8.19 -6.42 3.41
C LYS A 52 -7.20 -6.94 2.36
N PHE A 53 -6.55 -6.03 1.63
CA PHE A 53 -5.55 -6.36 0.62
C PHE A 53 -4.13 -6.41 1.18
N SER A 54 -3.89 -5.76 2.32
CA SER A 54 -2.59 -5.72 2.99
C SER A 54 -2.41 -6.81 4.04
N ARG A 55 -3.50 -7.45 4.49
CA ARG A 55 -3.46 -8.63 5.35
C ARG A 55 -2.83 -9.81 4.63
N SER A 56 -2.18 -10.68 5.41
CA SER A 56 -1.46 -11.88 4.96
C SER A 56 -0.22 -11.60 4.10
N GLY A 57 0.62 -12.61 3.88
CA GLY A 57 1.84 -12.51 3.10
C GLY A 57 2.84 -13.57 3.55
N PRO A 58 3.98 -13.70 2.86
CA PRO A 58 5.03 -14.62 3.28
C PRO A 58 5.48 -14.37 4.72
N VAL A 59 5.83 -15.46 5.42
CA VAL A 59 6.45 -15.40 6.75
C VAL A 59 7.84 -14.78 6.61
N MET A 60 8.17 -13.87 7.53
CA MET A 60 9.46 -13.20 7.58
C MET A 60 10.25 -13.73 8.77
N ALA A 61 11.58 -13.77 8.67
CA ALA A 61 12.45 -14.04 9.81
C ALA A 61 12.27 -12.96 10.88
N SER A 62 12.19 -11.71 10.46
CA SER A 62 11.94 -10.57 11.34
C SER A 62 11.14 -9.47 10.63
N VAL A 63 10.33 -8.76 11.41
CA VAL A 63 9.68 -7.51 11.00
C VAL A 63 9.85 -6.51 12.13
N ILE A 64 10.59 -5.42 11.87
CA ILE A 64 11.02 -4.47 12.91
C ILE A 64 10.60 -3.06 12.51
N ASP A 65 9.85 -2.40 13.40
CA ASP A 65 9.56 -0.98 13.29
C ASP A 65 10.67 -0.18 14.00
N MET A 66 11.21 0.83 13.32
CA MET A 66 12.23 1.70 13.88
C MET A 66 12.04 3.15 13.42
N THR A 67 12.64 4.06 14.19
CA THR A 67 12.65 5.49 13.90
C THR A 67 14.09 5.94 13.79
N LEU A 68 14.44 6.63 12.70
CA LEU A 68 15.76 7.21 12.54
C LEU A 68 15.92 8.41 13.48
N ALA A 69 16.96 8.38 14.32
CA ALA A 69 17.14 9.37 15.39
C ALA A 69 17.29 10.81 14.88
N GLU A 70 17.99 11.01 13.76
CA GLU A 70 18.29 12.34 13.23
C GLU A 70 17.09 12.99 12.53
N SER A 71 16.32 12.21 11.76
CA SER A 71 15.21 12.73 10.94
C SER A 71 13.83 12.52 11.56
N GLY A 72 13.71 11.62 12.54
CA GLY A 72 12.43 11.15 13.04
C GLY A 72 11.66 10.28 12.03
N LEU A 73 12.27 9.92 10.89
CA LEU A 73 11.62 9.09 9.88
C LEU A 73 11.34 7.70 10.44
N LYS A 74 10.06 7.30 10.40
CA LYS A 74 9.64 5.95 10.75
C LYS A 74 9.80 5.04 9.54
N LEU A 75 10.21 3.81 9.81
CA LEU A 75 10.34 2.78 8.79
C LEU A 75 10.05 1.40 9.37
N ARG A 76 9.76 0.45 8.49
CA ARG A 76 9.62 -0.98 8.81
C ARG A 76 10.57 -1.80 7.98
N VAL A 77 11.38 -2.62 8.64
CA VAL A 77 12.33 -3.54 8.01
C VAL A 77 11.74 -4.93 7.97
N TYR A 78 11.76 -5.57 6.81
CA TYR A 78 11.35 -6.94 6.58
C TYR A 78 12.57 -7.77 6.18
N GLU A 79 12.87 -8.79 6.96
CA GLU A 79 13.92 -9.76 6.66
C GLU A 79 13.29 -11.09 6.24
N PRO A 80 13.55 -11.59 5.02
CA PRO A 80 13.00 -12.87 4.60
C PRO A 80 13.66 -14.03 5.36
N GLU A 81 12.99 -15.18 5.43
CA GLU A 81 13.55 -16.41 6.06
C GLU A 81 14.86 -16.88 5.41
N THR A 82 15.12 -16.50 4.16
CA THR A 82 16.36 -16.80 3.46
C THR A 82 16.78 -15.60 2.63
N ILE A 83 17.97 -15.09 2.88
CA ILE A 83 18.60 -14.04 2.07
C ILE A 83 19.41 -14.71 0.97
N THR A 84 19.03 -14.45 -0.28
CA THR A 84 19.70 -14.99 -1.48
C THR A 84 20.31 -13.91 -2.36
N ALA A 85 19.96 -12.64 -2.13
CA ALA A 85 20.50 -11.50 -2.86
C ALA A 85 21.11 -10.48 -1.89
N PRO A 86 22.34 -10.00 -2.15
CA PRO A 86 22.96 -8.98 -1.32
C PRO A 86 22.25 -7.63 -1.49
N GLY A 87 22.26 -6.82 -0.43
CA GLY A 87 21.69 -5.47 -0.41
C GLY A 87 20.30 -5.39 0.19
N CYS A 88 19.68 -4.21 0.07
CA CYS A 88 18.32 -3.96 0.54
C CYS A 88 17.53 -3.15 -0.49
N MET A 89 16.20 -3.33 -0.48
CA MET A 89 15.28 -2.54 -1.27
C MET A 89 14.59 -1.50 -0.39
N LEU A 90 14.73 -0.22 -0.73
CA LEU A 90 13.92 0.84 -0.13
C LEU A 90 12.56 0.90 -0.84
N TYR A 91 11.48 0.83 -0.07
CA TYR A 91 10.12 0.87 -0.60
C TYR A 91 9.41 2.16 -0.18
N LEU A 92 8.93 2.91 -1.18
CA LEU A 92 8.10 4.09 -1.01
C LEU A 92 6.68 3.72 -1.46
N HIS A 93 5.72 3.84 -0.54
CA HIS A 93 4.35 3.46 -0.84
C HIS A 93 3.69 4.41 -1.85
N GLY A 94 2.69 3.90 -2.57
CA GLY A 94 1.88 4.72 -3.46
C GLY A 94 0.89 5.61 -2.70
N GLY A 95 -0.05 6.22 -3.43
CA GLY A 95 -1.08 7.10 -2.84
C GLY A 95 -0.92 8.58 -3.18
N GLY A 96 -0.10 8.89 -4.19
CA GLY A 96 0.06 10.24 -4.72
C GLY A 96 0.54 11.25 -3.68
N TRP A 97 1.42 10.81 -2.77
CA TRP A 97 1.95 11.58 -1.63
C TRP A 97 0.93 12.04 -0.58
N VAL A 98 -0.36 11.80 -0.80
CA VAL A 98 -1.44 12.32 0.05
C VAL A 98 -2.13 11.21 0.84
N MET A 99 -2.05 9.97 0.36
CA MET A 99 -2.80 8.84 0.90
C MET A 99 -1.88 7.70 1.31
N PHE A 100 -2.44 6.80 2.14
CA PHE A 100 -1.85 5.52 2.56
C PHE A 100 -0.64 5.65 3.50
N SER A 101 -0.11 4.48 3.88
CA SER A 101 1.01 4.28 4.79
C SER A 101 1.71 2.95 4.50
N ILE A 102 2.80 2.68 5.21
CA ILE A 102 3.49 1.38 5.17
C ILE A 102 2.57 0.19 5.52
N ASN A 103 1.47 0.40 6.25
CA ASN A 103 0.55 -0.68 6.63
C ASN A 103 -0.31 -1.16 5.45
N THR A 104 -0.72 -0.26 4.56
CA THR A 104 -1.48 -0.63 3.35
C THR A 104 -0.69 -1.44 2.34
N HIS A 105 0.64 -1.44 2.46
CA HIS A 105 1.56 -2.14 1.56
C HIS A 105 2.34 -3.27 2.27
N ASP A 106 1.95 -3.65 3.50
CA ASP A 106 2.64 -4.66 4.30
C ASP A 106 2.80 -5.99 3.55
N ARG A 107 1.70 -6.57 3.06
CA ARG A 107 1.73 -7.76 2.20
C ARG A 107 2.67 -7.63 1.01
N LEU A 108 2.61 -6.50 0.30
CA LEU A 108 3.40 -6.31 -0.92
C LEU A 108 4.90 -6.27 -0.60
N MET A 109 5.29 -5.59 0.47
CA MET A 109 6.68 -5.57 0.93
C MET A 109 7.17 -6.95 1.38
N ARG A 110 6.32 -7.76 2.03
CA ARG A 110 6.65 -9.17 2.35
C ARG A 110 6.86 -10.01 1.10
N GLU A 111 5.99 -9.86 0.10
CA GLU A 111 6.12 -10.56 -1.19
C GLU A 111 7.42 -10.16 -1.89
N TYR A 112 7.80 -8.89 -1.86
CA TYR A 112 9.08 -8.44 -2.40
C TYR A 112 10.26 -9.03 -1.63
N ALA A 113 10.25 -8.97 -0.29
CA ALA A 113 11.34 -9.53 0.52
C ALA A 113 11.54 -11.03 0.25
N HIS A 114 10.44 -11.78 0.25
CA HIS A 114 10.46 -13.22 0.02
C HIS A 114 10.92 -13.59 -1.39
N ARG A 115 10.37 -12.94 -2.43
CA ARG A 115 10.64 -13.32 -3.83
C ARG A 115 11.94 -12.76 -4.37
N ALA A 116 12.34 -11.57 -3.94
CA ALA A 116 13.63 -10.99 -4.31
C ALA A 116 14.77 -11.57 -3.46
N GLY A 117 14.45 -12.16 -2.30
CA GLY A 117 15.41 -12.76 -1.39
C GLY A 117 16.37 -11.74 -0.77
N CYS A 118 15.89 -10.52 -0.53
CA CYS A 118 16.66 -9.45 0.10
C CYS A 118 15.81 -8.71 1.14
N VAL A 119 16.48 -7.93 2.00
CA VAL A 119 15.82 -7.11 3.00
C VAL A 119 15.01 -6.00 2.32
N VAL A 120 13.79 -5.74 2.80
CA VAL A 120 12.95 -4.64 2.33
C VAL A 120 12.73 -3.65 3.46
N VAL A 121 12.91 -2.36 3.16
CA VAL A 121 12.77 -1.26 4.12
C VAL A 121 11.66 -0.34 3.63
N GLY A 122 10.49 -0.40 4.26
CA GLY A 122 9.37 0.49 3.98
C GLY A 122 9.50 1.82 4.70
N LEU A 123 9.43 2.93 3.97
CA LEU A 123 9.55 4.28 4.53
C LEU A 123 8.15 4.89 4.77
N ASP A 124 7.86 5.28 6.01
CA ASP A 124 6.63 5.96 6.41
C ASP A 124 6.84 7.47 6.32
N TYR A 125 6.92 7.96 5.08
CA TYR A 125 7.25 9.34 4.76
C TYR A 125 6.08 10.30 5.08
N SER A 126 6.38 11.58 5.28
CA SER A 126 5.37 12.62 5.52
C SER A 126 4.42 12.79 4.33
N LEU A 127 3.12 12.79 4.59
CA LEU A 127 2.11 13.01 3.56
C LEU A 127 1.91 14.51 3.32
N ALA A 128 1.69 14.88 2.07
CA ALA A 128 1.26 16.22 1.69
C ALA A 128 -0.26 16.41 1.97
N PRO A 129 -0.73 17.64 2.25
CA PRO A 129 -0.02 18.92 2.13
C PRO A 129 0.65 19.44 3.42
N GLU A 130 0.67 18.65 4.49
CA GLU A 130 1.30 19.03 5.77
C GLU A 130 2.78 19.40 5.61
#